data_AF-A0A6A5RC09-F1
#
_entry.id   AF-A0A6A5RC09-F1
#
_cell.length_a   1.000
_cell.length_b   1.000
_cell.length_c   1.000
_cell.angle_alpha   90.00
_cell.angle_beta   90.00
_cell.angle_gamma   90.00
#
_symmetry.space_group_name_H-M   'P 1'
#
loop_
_entity.id
_entity.type
_entity.pdbx_description
1 polymer ?
#
loop_
_entity_poly.entity_id
_entity_poly.type
_entity_poly.pdbx_seq_one_letter_code
_entity_poly.pdbx_strand_id
1 'polypeptide(L)' 'MQEFGRLVLNKNPENFQRDVESAAFSPGSMIPGIEDSPDYWHKGKKNDYAQATEL' A
#
# COMPACT_ATOMS: atom_id res chain seq x y z
N MET A 1 -17.31 13.85 -7.63
CA MET A 1 -15.86 13.60 -7.47
C MET A 1 -15.17 14.94 -7.38
N GLN A 2 -14.19 15.07 -6.48
CA GLN A 2 -13.38 16.28 -6.31
C GLN A 2 -11.94 15.96 -6.68
N GLU A 3 -11.30 16.82 -7.48
CA GLU A 3 -9.91 16.65 -7.89
C GLU A 3 -8.97 17.11 -6.78
N PHE A 4 -7.91 16.34 -6.53
CA PHE A 4 -6.93 16.61 -5.46
C PHE A 4 -5.46 16.47 -5.91
N GLY A 5 -5.20 16.08 -7.16
CA GLY A 5 -3.84 15.94 -7.70
C GLY A 5 -3.72 14.91 -8.83
N ARG A 6 -2.48 14.62 -9.24
CA ARG A 6 -2.15 13.66 -10.30
C ARG A 6 -0.88 12.87 -9.98
N LEU A 7 -0.92 11.56 -10.16
CA LEU A 7 0.24 10.66 -10.14
C LEU A 7 0.81 10.49 -11.55
N VAL A 8 2.14 10.54 -11.70
CA VAL A 8 2.84 10.32 -12.99
C VAL A 8 3.93 9.27 -12.80
N LEU A 9 3.88 8.19 -13.58
CA LEU A 9 4.90 7.14 -13.62
C LEU A 9 5.84 7.40 -14.81
N ASN A 10 7.10 7.74 -14.54
CA ASN A 10 8.06 8.19 -15.56
C ASN A 10 9.39 7.42 -15.57
N LYS A 11 9.53 6.38 -14.75
CA LYS A 11 10.75 5.57 -14.64
C LYS A 11 10.39 4.09 -14.46
N ASN A 12 11.12 3.24 -15.17
CA ASN A 12 11.06 1.79 -15.01
C ASN A 12 12.01 1.30 -13.90
N PRO A 13 11.71 0.17 -13.24
CA PRO A 13 12.60 -0.43 -12.26
C PRO A 13 13.94 -0.82 -12.89
N GLU A 14 15.02 -0.73 -12.10
CA GLU A 14 16.37 -1.11 -12.55
C GLU A 14 16.63 -2.60 -12.28
N ASN A 15 16.00 -3.14 -11.24
CA ASN A 15 16.04 -4.56 -10.92
C ASN A 15 14.63 -5.03 -10.54
N PHE A 16 14.04 -5.90 -11.35
CA PHE A 16 12.66 -6.33 -11.18
C PHE A 16 12.43 -7.09 -9.86
N GLN A 17 13.31 -8.03 -9.50
CA GLN A 17 13.20 -8.80 -8.27
C GLN A 17 13.17 -7.86 -7.05
N ARG A 18 14.16 -6.97 -6.96
CA ARG A 18 14.34 -6.08 -5.81
C ARG A 18 13.26 -5.00 -5.75
N ASP A 19 12.94 -4.38 -6.89
CA ASP A 19 12.14 -3.16 -6.94
C ASP A 19 10.64 -3.45 -7.09
N VAL A 20 10.25 -4.60 -7.66
CA VAL A 20 8.84 -4.97 -7.91
C VAL A 20 8.45 -6.21 -7.12
N GLU A 21 9.16 -7.33 -7.26
CA GLU A 21 8.72 -8.58 -6.63
C GLU A 21 8.83 -8.53 -5.11
N SER A 22 9.88 -7.90 -4.58
CA SER A 22 10.07 -7.70 -3.15
C SER A 22 9.38 -6.44 -2.60
N ALA A 23 8.59 -5.73 -3.41
CA ALA A 23 7.85 -4.56 -2.92
C ALA A 23 6.67 -5.01 -2.04
N ALA A 24 6.62 -4.52 -0.80
CA ALA A 24 5.56 -4.82 0.15
C ALA A 24 4.66 -3.59 0.39
N PHE A 25 3.39 -3.69 -0.02
CA PHE A 25 2.38 -2.67 0.23
C PHE A 25 1.37 -3.16 1.26
N SER A 26 0.92 -2.26 2.14
CA SER A 26 -0.13 -2.57 3.12
C SER A 26 -1.08 -1.38 3.29
N PRO A 27 -2.40 -1.61 3.33
CA PRO A 27 -3.36 -0.55 3.65
C PRO A 27 -3.22 -0.04 5.08
N GLY A 28 -2.49 -0.75 5.95
CA GLY A 28 -2.19 -0.31 7.31
C GLY A 28 -1.08 0.74 7.40
N SER A 29 -0.28 0.93 6.34
CA SER A 29 0.84 1.87 6.30
C SER A 29 0.38 3.30 6.03
N MET A 30 -0.39 3.87 6.97
CA MET A 30 -1.02 5.19 6.86
C MET A 30 -0.12 6.32 7.38
N ILE A 31 -0.35 7.54 6.87
CA ILE A 31 0.28 8.77 7.37
C ILE A 31 -0.63 9.48 8.39
N PRO A 32 -0.09 10.31 9.30
CA PRO A 32 -0.91 11.13 10.18
C PRO A 32 -1.92 11.98 9.40
N GLY A 33 -3.16 12.02 9.87
CA GLY A 33 -4.27 12.71 9.20
C GLY A 33 -5.10 11.85 8.24
N ILE A 34 -4.70 10.59 8.00
CA ILE A 34 -5.52 9.59 7.32
C ILE A 34 -5.69 8.39 8.26
N GLU A 35 -6.93 8.12 8.64
CA GLU A 35 -7.25 7.08 9.63
C GLU A 35 -8.01 5.90 9.01
N ASP A 36 -7.94 4.80 9.74
CA ASP A 36 -8.58 3.54 9.38
C ASP A 36 -10.11 3.63 9.59
N SER A 37 -10.86 2.98 8.73
CA SER A 37 -12.30 2.86 8.87
C SER A 37 -12.65 1.69 9.78
N PRO A 38 -13.76 1.72 10.55
CA PRO A 38 -14.20 0.58 11.35
C PRO A 38 -14.69 -0.63 10.52
N ASP A 39 -14.60 -0.59 9.19
CA ASP A 39 -15.04 -1.65 8.27
C ASP A 39 -14.30 -2.99 8.51
N TYR A 40 -15.08 -4.06 8.61
CA TYR A 40 -14.57 -5.40 8.92
C TYR A 40 -13.64 -5.93 7.83
N TRP A 41 -13.95 -5.66 6.56
CA TRP A 41 -13.14 -6.15 5.44
C TRP A 41 -11.84 -5.37 5.30
N HIS A 42 -11.86 -4.06 5.54
CA HIS A 42 -10.66 -3.25 5.57
C HIS A 42 -9.66 -3.72 6.64
N LYS A 43 -10.15 -3.98 7.85
CA LYS A 43 -9.33 -4.54 8.94
C LYS A 43 -8.77 -5.92 8.62
N GLY A 44 -9.59 -6.80 8.02
CA GLY A 44 -9.14 -8.11 7.56
C GLY A 44 -7.94 -8.01 6.61
N LYS A 45 -8.08 -7.21 5.54
CA LYS A 45 -6.99 -6.99 4.58
C LYS A 45 -5.71 -6.50 5.25
N LYS A 46 -5.81 -5.49 6.11
CA LYS A 46 -4.65 -4.95 6.82
C LYS A 46 -3.88 -6.03 7.58
N ASN A 47 -4.59 -6.94 8.26
CA ASN A 47 -3.98 -8.05 8.98
C ASN A 47 -3.33 -9.07 8.02
N ASP A 48 -3.96 -9.35 6.87
CA ASP A 48 -3.42 -10.28 5.89
C ASP A 48 -2.10 -9.77 5.29
N TYR A 49 -2.04 -8.49 4.89
CA TYR A 49 -0.82 -7.88 4.34
C TYR A 49 0.31 -7.78 5.38
N ALA A 50 -0.02 -7.52 6.65
CA ALA A 50 0.97 -7.50 7.72
C ALA A 50 1.61 -8.89 7.91
N GLN A 51 0.79 -9.93 8.03
CA GLN A 51 1.29 -11.31 8.16
C GLN A 51 2.09 -11.76 6.94
N ALA A 52 1.65 -11.42 5.73
CA ALA A 52 2.35 -11.80 4.50
C ALA A 52 3.73 -11.15 4.35
N THR A 53 3.95 -9.98 4.98
CA THR A 53 5.24 -9.27 4.91
C THR A 53 6.25 -9.80 5.94
N GLU A 54 5.78 -10.50 6.99
CA GLU A 54 6.65 -11.06 8.04
C GLU A 54 7.27 -12.43 7.67
N LEU A 55 6.84 -13.05 6.57
CA LEU A 55 7.30 -14.35 6.06
C LEU A 55 8.34 -14.19 4.96
#